data_AF-A0A813CDQ2-F1
#
_entry.id   AF-A0A813CDQ2-F1
#
_cell.length_a   1.000
_cell.length_b   1.000
_cell.length_c   1.000
_cell.angle_alpha   90.00
_cell.angle_beta   90.00
_cell.angle_gamma   90.00
#
_symmetry.space_group_name_H-M   'P 1'
#
loop_
_entity.id
_entity.type
_entity.pdbx_description
1 polymer ?
#
loop_
_entity_poly.entity_id
_entity_poly.type
_entity_poly.pdbx_seq_one_letter_code
_entity_poly.pdbx_strand_id
1 'polypeptide(L)'
;MQIRTGEGKSIALGGGAALLALLGHRVRCVCYSKYLSDRDFKAFRALFEALAVQHRIVYSVITSYSEDLAERKGDIRKLTLDLVKTGTLTASAQRANQ
;
A
#
# COMPACT_ATOMS: atom_id res chain seq x y z
N MET A 1 6.48 -5.06 15.28
CA MET A 1 7.79 -4.74 15.89
C MET A 1 7.70 -3.37 16.54
N GLN A 2 7.74 -3.30 17.86
CA GLN A 2 7.65 -2.03 18.60
C GLN A 2 9.06 -1.61 19.01
N ILE A 3 9.77 -0.97 18.08
CA ILE A 3 11.10 -0.38 18.35
C ILE A 3 10.89 0.94 19.14
N ARG A 4 11.86 1.50 19.87
CA ARG A 4 11.72 2.87 20.41
C ARG A 4 12.02 3.93 19.34
N THR A 5 11.51 5.15 19.51
CA THR A 5 11.90 6.29 18.65
C THR A 5 13.39 6.58 18.83
N GLY A 6 14.15 6.64 17.73
CA GLY A 6 15.60 6.86 17.78
C GLY A 6 16.46 5.61 17.57
N GLU A 7 15.91 4.40 17.67
CA GLU A 7 16.65 3.14 17.50
C GLU A 7 16.74 2.63 16.05
N GLY A 8 16.42 3.48 15.07
CA GLY A 8 16.62 3.11 13.65
C GLY A 8 15.49 2.29 13.00
N LYS A 9 14.23 2.48 13.43
CA LYS A 9 13.06 1.85 12.77
C LYS A 9 13.05 1.98 11.26
N SER A 10 13.45 3.15 10.77
CA SER A 10 13.50 3.44 9.34
C SER A 10 14.53 2.58 8.60
N ILE A 11 15.64 2.20 9.25
CA ILE A 11 16.65 1.28 8.68
C ILE A 11 16.11 -0.13 8.59
N ALA A 12 15.44 -0.63 9.64
CA ALA A 12 14.81 -1.95 9.59
C ALA A 12 13.73 -2.02 8.50
N LEU A 13 12.94 -0.95 8.33
CA LEU A 13 11.93 -0.88 7.26
C LEU A 13 12.55 -0.79 5.86
N GLY A 14 13.52 0.10 5.64
CA GLY A 14 14.18 0.26 4.35
C GLY A 14 15.00 -0.97 3.94
N GLY A 15 15.78 -1.51 4.87
CA GLY A 15 16.57 -2.73 4.66
C GLY A 15 15.70 -3.98 4.48
N GLY A 16 14.66 -4.14 5.30
CA GLY A 16 13.70 -5.24 5.13
C GLY A 16 12.94 -5.16 3.80
N ALA A 17 12.57 -3.95 3.36
CA ALA A 17 11.94 -3.75 2.07
C ALA A 17 12.88 -4.08 0.91
N ALA A 18 14.15 -3.67 0.98
CA ALA A 18 15.16 -4.02 -0.02
C ALA A 18 15.36 -5.55 -0.09
N LEU A 19 15.48 -6.22 1.05
CA LEU A 19 15.67 -7.68 1.12
C LEU A 19 14.50 -8.44 0.50
N LEU A 20 13.27 -8.09 0.87
CA LEU A 20 12.07 -8.71 0.31
C LEU A 20 11.92 -8.43 -1.19
N ALA A 21 12.33 -7.25 -1.65
CA ALA A 21 12.30 -6.90 -3.07
C ALA A 21 13.35 -7.66 -3.89
N LEU A 22 14.54 -7.88 -3.32
CA LEU A 22 15.58 -8.74 -3.88
C LEU A 22 15.10 -10.19 -4.01
N LEU A 23 14.35 -10.67 -3.00
CA LEU A 23 13.76 -12.02 -3.01
C LEU A 23 12.65 -12.21 -4.05
N GLY A 24 12.25 -11.16 -4.78
CA GLY A 24 11.22 -11.28 -5.83
C GLY A 24 9.88 -10.65 -5.48
N HIS A 25 9.68 -10.20 -4.24
CA HIS A 25 8.38 -9.72 -3.79
C HIS A 25 8.17 -8.24 -4.08
N ARG A 26 6.91 -7.86 -4.32
CA ARG A 26 6.50 -6.45 -4.34
C ARG A 26 6.26 -6.00 -2.91
N VAL A 27 6.98 -4.97 -2.47
CA VAL A 27 6.91 -4.46 -1.10
C VAL A 27 6.25 -3.10 -1.12
N ARG A 28 5.22 -2.93 -0.27
CA ARG A 28 4.60 -1.63 -0.03
C ARG A 28 4.86 -1.21 1.42
N CYS A 29 5.56 -0.09 1.59
CA CYS A 29 5.81 0.52 2.89
C CYS A 29 4.75 1.60 3.14
N VAL A 30 3.88 1.36 4.12
CA VAL A 30 2.80 2.29 4.47
C VAL A 30 3.19 3.07 5.72
N CYS A 31 3.19 4.40 5.62
CA CYS A 31 3.49 5.31 6.73
C CYS A 31 2.27 6.16 7.11
N TYR A 32 2.29 6.74 8.31
CA TYR A 32 1.21 7.61 8.80
C TYR A 32 1.16 8.96 8.08
N SER A 33 2.33 9.54 7.77
CA SER A 33 2.45 10.85 7.13
C SER A 33 3.23 10.75 5.82
N LYS A 34 2.81 11.54 4.83
CA LYS A 34 3.46 11.63 3.51
C LYS A 34 4.89 12.13 3.66
N TYR A 35 5.11 13.10 4.54
CA TYR A 35 6.44 13.63 4.84
C TYR A 35 7.40 12.54 5.36
N LEU A 36 6.94 11.69 6.29
CA LEU A 36 7.77 10.60 6.82
C LEU A 36 8.07 9.54 5.76
N SER A 37 7.07 9.22 4.94
CA SER A 37 7.19 8.28 3.83
C SER A 37 8.21 8.76 2.78
N ASP A 38 8.11 10.03 2.35
CA ASP A 38 8.99 10.63 1.36
C ASP A 38 10.42 10.77 1.89
N ARG A 39 10.59 11.12 3.17
CA ARG A 39 11.91 11.21 3.81
C ARG A 39 12.60 9.86 3.84
N ASP A 40 11.90 8.81 4.27
CA ASP A 40 12.47 7.47 4.37
C ASP A 40 12.75 6.92 2.96
N PHE A 41 11.86 7.14 1.97
CA PHE A 41 12.12 6.75 0.59
C PHE A 41 13.37 7.44 0.02
N LYS A 42 13.52 8.76 0.22
CA LYS A 42 14.72 9.49 -0.23
C LYS A 42 16.00 8.96 0.41
N ALA A 43 15.97 8.60 1.68
CA ALA A 43 17.12 8.06 2.39
C ALA A 43 17.58 6.71 1.82
N PHE A 44 16.64 5.84 1.43
CA PHE A 44 16.94 4.51 0.89
C PHE A 44 16.93 4.44 -0.65
N ARG A 45 16.63 5.54 -1.34
CA ARG A 45 16.57 5.59 -2.81
C ARG A 45 17.86 5.12 -3.46
N ALA A 46 19.01 5.61 -2.98
CA ALA A 46 20.31 5.19 -3.49
C ALA A 46 20.56 3.68 -3.31
N LEU A 47 20.08 3.10 -2.19
CA LEU A 47 20.16 1.66 -1.95
C LEU A 47 19.25 0.88 -2.91
N PHE A 48 18.01 1.34 -3.13
CA PHE A 48 17.07 0.69 -4.03
C PHE A 48 17.50 0.77 -5.50
N GLU A 49 18.11 1.89 -5.89
CA GLU A 49 18.72 2.10 -7.21
C GLU A 49 19.94 1.19 -7.39
N ALA A 50 20.85 1.14 -6.41
CA ALA A 50 22.03 0.26 -6.45
C ALA A 50 21.67 -1.22 -6.53
N LEU A 51 20.56 -1.63 -5.91
CA LEU A 51 20.04 -3.00 -5.95
C LEU A 51 19.08 -3.25 -7.12
N ALA A 52 18.80 -2.26 -7.96
CA ALA A 52 17.83 -2.29 -9.07
C ALA A 52 16.40 -2.73 -8.67
N VAL A 53 16.04 -2.61 -7.39
CA VAL A 53 14.74 -3.04 -6.83
C VAL A 53 13.72 -1.92 -6.72
N GLN A 54 14.06 -0.69 -7.12
CA GLN A 54 13.20 0.50 -7.02
C GLN A 54 11.77 0.28 -7.55
N HIS A 55 11.63 -0.49 -8.62
CA HIS A 55 10.37 -0.74 -9.31
C HIS A 55 9.42 -1.68 -8.54
N ARG A 56 9.92 -2.35 -7.50
CA ARG A 56 9.16 -3.27 -6.66
C ARG A 56 8.79 -2.67 -5.30
N ILE A 57 9.31 -1.49 -4.98
CA ILE A 57 9.15 -0.84 -3.69
C ILE A 57 8.27 0.38 -3.86
N VAL A 58 7.16 0.41 -3.12
CA VAL A 58 6.20 1.54 -3.14
C VAL A 58 6.04 2.08 -1.73
N TYR A 59 6.28 3.37 -1.55
CA TYR A 59 5.98 4.09 -0.31
C TYR A 59 4.66 4.83 -0.45
N SER A 60 3.75 4.64 0.51
CA SER A 60 2.43 5.29 0.48
C SER A 60 1.97 5.67 1.89
N VAL A 61 0.96 6.55 1.98
CA VAL A 61 0.29 6.86 3.23
C VAL A 61 -0.87 5.90 3.51
N ILE A 62 -1.18 5.69 4.79
CA ILE A 62 -2.23 4.77 5.20
C ILE A 62 -3.61 5.12 4.63
N THR A 63 -3.92 6.41 4.47
CA THR A 63 -5.16 6.88 3.85
C THR A 63 -5.25 6.47 2.38
N SER A 64 -4.21 6.75 1.59
CA SER A 64 -4.15 6.32 0.18
C SER A 64 -4.20 4.80 0.03
N TYR A 65 -3.62 4.06 0.98
CA TYR A 65 -3.66 2.60 0.96
C TYR A 65 -5.07 2.07 1.23
N SER A 66 -5.79 2.65 2.19
CA SER A 66 -7.18 2.27 2.49
C SER A 66 -8.13 2.60 1.34
N GLU A 67 -7.91 3.72 0.65
CA GLU A 67 -8.66 4.12 -0.54
C GLU A 67 -8.38 3.17 -1.72
N ASP A 68 -7.11 2.86 -2.02
CA ASP A 68 -6.72 1.86 -3.02
C ASP A 68 -7.38 0.49 -2.75
N LEU A 69 -7.49 0.10 -1.47
CA LEU A 69 -8.09 -1.18 -1.06
C LEU A 69 -9.62 -1.14 -1.18
N ALA A 70 -10.24 0.00 -0.89
CA ALA A 70 -11.68 0.21 -0.99
C ALA A 70 -12.13 0.26 -2.46
N GLU A 71 -11.41 0.95 -3.34
CA GLU A 71 -11.67 0.96 -4.78
C GLU A 71 -11.59 -0.44 -5.39
N ARG A 72 -10.61 -1.26 -4.97
CA ARG A 72 -10.52 -2.67 -5.41
C ARG A 72 -11.70 -3.52 -4.98
N LYS A 73 -12.39 -3.16 -3.89
CA LYS A 73 -13.59 -3.84 -3.41
C LYS A 73 -14.88 -3.30 -4.03
N GLY A 74 -14.79 -2.30 -4.90
CA GLY A 74 -15.93 -1.66 -5.55
C GLY A 74 -16.23 -0.30 -4.95
N ASP A 75 -16.43 0.68 -5.83
CA ASP A 75 -16.75 2.05 -5.48
C ASP A 75 -18.09 2.11 -4.73
N ILE A 76 -18.00 2.09 -3.39
CA ILE A 76 -19.14 2.12 -2.47
C ILE A 76 -20.03 3.33 -2.78
N ARG A 77 -19.45 4.43 -3.26
CA ARG A 77 -20.18 5.64 -3.58
C ARG A 77 -21.06 5.45 -4.82
N LYS A 78 -20.56 4.78 -5.86
CA LYS A 78 -21.39 4.40 -7.03
C LYS A 78 -22.47 3.38 -6.66
N LEU A 79 -22.12 2.35 -5.90
CA LEU A 79 -23.07 1.36 -5.40
C LEU A 79 -24.20 2.02 -4.59
N THR A 80 -23.86 2.94 -3.70
CA THR A 80 -24.85 3.68 -2.89
C THR A 80 -25.68 4.63 -3.76
N LEU A 81 -25.08 5.30 -4.75
CA LEU A 81 -25.78 6.22 -5.64
C LEU A 81 -26.77 5.48 -6.55
N ASP A 82 -26.40 4.29 -7.05
CA ASP A 82 -27.30 3.40 -7.78
C ASP A 82 -28.42 2.85 -6.89
N LEU A 83 -28.13 2.56 -5.62
CA LEU A 83 -29.12 2.10 -4.65
C LEU A 83 -30.16 3.18 -4.33
N VAL A 84 -29.71 4.43 -4.15
CA VAL A 84 -30.60 5.59 -3.92
C VAL A 84 -31.41 5.95 -5.16
N LYS A 85 -30.84 5.79 -6.36
CA LYS A 85 -31.53 6.09 -7.63
C LYS A 85 -32.48 5.00 -8.11
N THR A 86 -32.18 3.73 -7.85
CA THR A 86 -32.83 2.58 -8.51
C THR A 86 -33.58 1.68 -7.53
N GLY A 87 -33.43 1.89 -6.22
CA GLY A 87 -34.20 1.21 -5.16
C GLY A 87 -34.01 -0.30 -5.06
N THR A 88 -33.13 -0.90 -5.87
CA THR A 88 -32.98 -2.36 -5.99
C THR A 88 -31.52 -2.76 -5.90
N LEU A 89 -31.20 -3.60 -4.91
CA LEU A 89 -29.91 -4.27 -4.81
C LEU A 89 -29.88 -5.42 -5.82
N THR A 90 -29.27 -5.22 -6.99
CA THR A 90 -28.69 -6.36 -7.71
C THR A 90 -27.46 -6.82 -6.93
N ALA A 91 -27.73 -7.58 -5.87
CA ALA A 91 -26.73 -8.45 -5.27
C ALA A 91 -26.37 -9.51 -6.32
N SER A 92 -25.41 -9.22 -7.18
CA SER A 92 -24.64 -10.26 -7.84
C SER A 92 -23.72 -10.88 -6.78
N ALA A 93 -24.34 -11.60 -5.84
CA ALA A 93 -23.69 -12.57 -5.00
C ALA A 93 -23.09 -13.63 -5.93
N GLN A 94 -21.77 -13.77 -5.82
CA GLN A 94 -20.97 -14.79 -6.46
C GLN A 94 -21.68 -16.15 -6.42
N ARG A 95 -21.69 -16.87 -7.55
CA ARG A 95 -21.49 -18.33 -7.55
C ARG A 95 -21.12 -18.85 -8.93
N ALA A 96 -19.97 -19.52 -8.92
CA ALA A 96 -19.64 -20.73 -9.66
C ALA A 96 -19.18 -20.61 -11.13
N ASN A 97 -17.93 -21.08 -11.30
CA ASN A 97 -17.46 -22.01 -12.32
C ASN A 97 -16.77 -21.42 -13.57
N GLN A 98 -15.43 -21.29 -13.50
CA GLN A 98 -14.48 -22.21 -14.17
C GLN A 98 -13.06 -21.96 -13.65
#